data_AF-G7ELQ3-F1
#
_entry.id   AF-G7ELQ3-F1
#
_cell.length_a   1.000
_cell.length_b   1.000
_cell.length_c   1.000
_cell.angle_alpha   90.00
_cell.angle_beta   90.00
_cell.angle_gamma   90.00
#
_symmetry.space_group_name_H-M   'P 1'
#
loop_
_entity.id
_entity.type
_entity.pdbx_description
1 polymer ?
#
loop_
_entity_poly.entity_id
_entity_poly.type
_entity_poly.pdbx_seq_one_letter_code
_entity_poly.pdbx_strand_id
1 'polypeptide(L)'
;MRPALTNALTNAIRSAFSYIPTNLEQWVARLDGFSQHWVLSSPFTVTEGQRIELSIYGVTTENERMTLFGQYGQDGDSLNIHDRGQVHFRTGDGHVSDLSLDGSTPAIIADPFRYDGLSHEITATIKSGFTVSTDKFGAAANGGLFRYYLSGAVHNIKHYDVDGTLLLDLPLTNKSQGATQLATVGNISATMLNYTEDVWEKLPRLTDVYGARTDGIMQYWELSEPIPAPIGTLIELQTYGITSKSYGAVLSASGGGTASFPDTEGGNTLAYRRGGQISAQISVDDGAFEITPAYPFDAVGVHTVKYQITGANMSVHYINADVPNNRWYLSGALLSFKLTTPDGTVYEIPLTNREQGATQLATVGDINATMINFSTDVWEQLYSAS
;
A
#
# COMPACT_ATOMS: atom_id res chain seq x y z
N MET A 1 0.70 11.18 50.07
CA MET A 1 0.93 9.87 49.42
C MET A 1 -0.23 9.34 48.56
N ARG A 2 -1.36 10.05 48.38
CA ARG A 2 -2.49 9.60 47.52
C ARG A 2 -2.50 10.00 46.02
N PRO A 3 -1.76 11.01 45.52
CA PRO A 3 -1.83 11.39 44.09
C PRO A 3 -1.22 10.37 43.11
N ALA A 4 -0.21 9.61 43.55
CA ALA A 4 0.53 8.69 42.68
C ALA A 4 -0.31 7.47 42.24
N LEU A 5 -1.21 6.99 43.11
CA LEU A 5 -2.12 5.88 42.81
C LEU A 5 -3.20 6.28 41.80
N THR A 6 -3.67 7.53 41.83
CA THR A 6 -4.70 8.02 40.89
C THR A 6 -4.15 8.18 39.47
N ASN A 7 -2.89 8.62 39.32
CA ASN A 7 -2.24 8.75 38.02
C ASN A 7 -1.90 7.38 37.42
N ALA A 8 -1.40 6.44 38.24
CA ALA A 8 -1.12 5.09 37.78
C ALA A 8 -2.38 4.36 37.30
N LEU A 9 -3.50 4.51 38.03
CA LEU A 9 -4.79 3.90 37.65
C LEU A 9 -5.39 4.58 36.40
N THR A 10 -5.27 5.90 36.28
CA THR A 10 -5.73 6.64 35.08
C THR A 10 -4.93 6.24 33.84
N ASN A 11 -3.62 6.06 33.97
CA ASN A 11 -2.75 5.62 32.88
C ASN A 11 -2.99 4.14 32.52
N ALA A 12 -3.22 3.26 33.50
CA ALA A 12 -3.54 1.86 33.26
C ALA A 12 -4.92 1.67 32.62
N ILE A 13 -5.92 2.49 32.99
CA ILE A 13 -7.23 2.50 32.35
C ILE A 13 -7.10 3.03 30.90
N ARG A 14 -6.35 4.11 30.66
CA ARG A 14 -6.09 4.61 29.30
C ARG A 14 -5.35 3.59 28.43
N SER A 15 -4.35 2.89 28.98
CA SER A 15 -3.61 1.86 28.21
C SER A 15 -4.48 0.63 27.94
N ALA A 16 -5.41 0.27 28.85
CA ALA A 16 -6.36 -0.82 28.64
C ALA A 16 -7.42 -0.50 27.57
N PHE A 17 -7.74 0.78 27.34
CA PHE A 17 -8.58 1.25 26.23
C PHE A 17 -7.80 1.55 24.94
N SER A 18 -6.47 1.52 24.99
CA SER A 18 -5.59 1.70 23.83
C SER A 18 -5.22 0.37 23.15
N TYR A 19 -5.74 -0.76 23.63
CA TYR A 19 -5.75 -2.00 22.86
C TYR A 19 -6.79 -1.83 21.75
N ILE A 20 -6.36 -1.33 20.59
CA ILE A 20 -7.12 -1.46 19.34
C ILE A 20 -6.93 -2.92 18.93
N PRO A 21 -7.96 -3.79 18.99
CA PRO A 21 -7.89 -5.08 18.34
C PRO A 21 -7.48 -4.82 16.88
N THR A 22 -6.51 -5.56 16.37
CA THR A 22 -6.09 -5.59 14.95
C THR A 22 -7.21 -6.09 14.00
N ASN A 23 -8.46 -5.99 14.44
CA ASN A 23 -9.67 -6.53 13.85
C ASN A 23 -10.85 -5.54 13.92
N LEU A 24 -10.62 -4.29 14.33
CA LEU A 24 -11.65 -3.24 14.23
C LEU A 24 -11.71 -2.72 12.79
N GLU A 25 -12.93 -2.59 12.28
CA GLU A 25 -13.18 -1.86 11.04
C GLU A 25 -12.57 -0.46 11.15
N GLN A 26 -11.57 -0.17 10.34
CA GLN A 26 -11.03 1.18 10.23
C GLN A 26 -11.92 1.97 9.27
N TRP A 27 -12.44 3.09 9.74
CA TRP A 27 -13.19 4.03 8.93
C TRP A 27 -12.33 5.27 8.71
N VAL A 28 -12.45 5.90 7.56
CA VAL A 28 -11.83 7.19 7.28
C VAL A 28 -12.86 8.13 6.72
N ALA A 29 -12.73 9.41 7.00
CA ALA A 29 -13.60 10.42 6.42
C ALA A 29 -12.99 10.94 5.11
N ARG A 30 -13.64 10.66 3.99
CA ARG A 30 -13.27 11.15 2.67
C ARG A 30 -13.50 12.65 2.62
N LEU A 31 -12.43 13.41 2.40
CA LEU A 31 -12.45 14.86 2.30
C LEU A 31 -12.58 15.25 0.83
N ASP A 32 -13.47 16.21 0.55
CA ASP A 32 -13.39 17.00 -0.69
C ASP A 32 -12.32 18.12 -0.58
N GLY A 33 -11.87 18.40 0.65
CA GLY A 33 -10.89 19.39 1.03
C GLY A 33 -11.27 20.85 0.73
N PHE A 34 -12.38 21.09 0.05
CA PHE A 34 -12.95 22.41 -0.22
C PHE A 34 -14.00 22.78 0.84
N SER A 35 -15.07 22.01 0.91
CA SER A 35 -16.18 22.20 1.86
C SER A 35 -16.08 21.31 3.09
N GLN A 36 -15.38 20.18 2.97
CA GLN A 36 -15.18 19.15 3.98
C GLN A 36 -13.70 19.02 4.30
N HIS A 37 -13.32 19.56 5.45
CA HIS A 37 -11.97 19.48 6.00
C HIS A 37 -12.04 19.54 7.52
N TRP A 38 -10.95 19.16 8.17
CA TRP A 38 -10.88 19.15 9.64
C TRP A 38 -10.44 20.51 10.16
N VAL A 39 -11.15 21.01 11.16
CA VAL A 39 -10.83 22.24 11.91
C VAL A 39 -10.58 21.88 13.37
N LEU A 40 -9.45 22.31 13.92
CA LEU A 40 -9.06 22.02 15.28
C LEU A 40 -9.73 22.96 16.27
N SER A 41 -10.03 22.45 17.48
CA SER A 41 -10.57 23.25 18.58
C SER A 41 -9.62 24.38 19.01
N SER A 42 -8.33 24.18 18.79
CA SER A 42 -7.28 25.18 18.94
C SER A 42 -6.12 24.82 18.02
N PRO A 43 -5.35 25.80 17.52
CA PRO A 43 -4.11 25.50 16.83
C PRO A 43 -3.18 24.70 17.74
N PHE A 44 -2.45 23.72 17.18
CA PHE A 44 -1.24 23.21 17.84
C PHE A 44 -0.01 23.76 17.12
N THR A 45 1.09 23.77 17.86
CA THR A 45 2.34 24.38 17.43
C THR A 45 3.45 23.36 17.57
N VAL A 46 4.17 23.13 16.49
CA VAL A 46 5.33 22.27 16.39
C VAL A 46 6.56 23.16 16.29
N THR A 47 7.48 23.06 17.26
CA THR A 47 8.70 23.87 17.32
C THR A 47 9.93 23.07 16.89
N GLU A 48 11.07 23.74 16.79
CA GLU A 48 12.39 23.12 16.57
C GLU A 48 12.57 21.76 17.27
N GLY A 49 13.02 20.77 16.49
CA GLY A 49 13.32 19.40 16.91
C GLY A 49 12.11 18.51 17.15
N GLN A 50 10.90 19.07 17.18
CA GLN A 50 9.67 18.29 17.35
C GLN A 50 9.26 17.62 16.05
N ARG A 51 8.54 16.50 16.19
CA ARG A 51 8.14 15.64 15.07
C ARG A 51 6.63 15.59 14.92
N ILE A 52 6.16 15.63 13.68
CA ILE A 52 4.77 15.35 13.31
C ILE A 52 4.72 14.11 12.41
N GLU A 53 3.75 13.25 12.65
CA GLU A 53 3.41 12.10 11.81
C GLU A 53 1.97 12.28 11.31
N LEU A 54 1.76 12.04 10.02
CA LEU A 54 0.47 12.12 9.34
C LEU A 54 0.23 10.83 8.59
N SER A 55 -0.92 10.22 8.82
CA SER A 55 -1.37 9.06 8.04
C SER A 55 -2.47 9.50 7.09
N ILE A 56 -2.28 9.25 5.80
CA ILE A 56 -3.22 9.61 4.74
C ILE A 56 -3.65 8.38 3.94
N TYR A 57 -4.83 8.44 3.32
CA TYR A 57 -5.39 7.35 2.52
C TYR A 57 -6.14 7.85 1.30
N GLY A 58 -6.13 7.06 0.23
CA GLY A 58 -7.09 7.20 -0.86
C GLY A 58 -6.83 8.39 -1.77
N VAL A 59 -5.59 8.85 -1.86
CA VAL A 59 -5.18 9.95 -2.71
C VAL A 59 -4.88 9.39 -4.11
N THR A 60 -5.76 9.65 -5.07
CA THR A 60 -5.71 9.02 -6.42
C THR A 60 -5.50 10.01 -7.56
N THR A 61 -5.45 11.31 -7.27
CA THR A 61 -5.36 12.34 -8.30
C THR A 61 -4.22 13.29 -8.02
N GLU A 62 -3.41 13.52 -9.04
CA GLU A 62 -2.44 14.61 -9.05
C GLU A 62 -3.18 15.95 -9.07
N ASN A 63 -3.00 16.74 -8.02
CA ASN A 63 -3.38 18.14 -7.99
C ASN A 63 -2.11 18.98 -7.96
N GLU A 64 -2.15 20.20 -8.51
CA GLU A 64 -0.98 21.10 -8.55
C GLU A 64 -0.29 21.19 -7.19
N ARG A 65 -1.10 21.30 -6.11
CA ARG A 65 -0.67 21.13 -4.72
C ARG A 65 -1.83 20.65 -3.85
N MET A 66 -1.57 19.69 -2.96
CA MET A 66 -2.48 19.28 -1.90
C MET A 66 -1.89 19.66 -0.55
N THR A 67 -2.59 20.46 0.24
CA THR A 67 -2.12 20.83 1.57
C THR A 67 -2.60 19.82 2.61
N LEU A 68 -1.64 19.26 3.33
CA LEU A 68 -1.91 18.35 4.44
C LEU A 68 -2.15 19.15 5.73
N PHE A 69 -1.24 20.10 6.03
CA PHE A 69 -1.38 21.04 7.13
C PHE A 69 -0.66 22.37 6.83
N GLY A 70 -1.10 23.47 7.44
CA GLY A 70 -0.42 24.77 7.30
C GLY A 70 -1.16 25.94 7.92
N GLN A 71 -0.45 27.06 8.09
CA GLN A 71 -0.98 28.26 8.76
C GLN A 71 -1.96 29.04 7.87
N TYR A 72 -3.06 29.54 8.47
CA TYR A 72 -4.03 30.39 7.81
C TYR A 72 -3.47 31.78 7.45
N GLY A 73 -3.69 32.22 6.20
CA GLY A 73 -3.70 33.65 5.85
C GLY A 73 -2.39 34.24 5.30
N GLN A 74 -1.28 33.51 5.29
CA GLN A 74 -0.10 33.86 4.49
C GLN A 74 0.42 32.59 3.81
N ASP A 75 1.04 32.72 2.64
CA ASP A 75 1.64 31.63 1.84
C ASP A 75 2.83 30.91 2.56
N GLY A 76 2.86 30.92 3.91
CA GLY A 76 4.07 30.96 4.71
C GLY A 76 4.53 29.67 5.37
N ASP A 77 3.70 28.67 5.68
CA ASP A 77 4.21 27.41 6.25
C ASP A 77 3.17 26.32 6.05
N SER A 78 3.38 25.45 5.06
CA SER A 78 2.50 24.32 4.78
C SER A 78 3.29 23.12 4.31
N LEU A 79 2.89 21.94 4.80
CA LEU A 79 3.29 20.67 4.21
C LEU A 79 2.33 20.34 3.07
N ASN A 80 2.90 20.11 1.91
CA ASN A 80 2.13 19.80 0.71
C ASN A 80 2.66 18.56 0.01
N ILE A 81 1.76 17.92 -0.73
CA ILE A 81 2.10 16.98 -1.80
C ILE A 81 1.95 17.75 -3.12
N HIS A 82 3.01 17.77 -3.92
CA HIS A 82 3.05 18.43 -5.22
C HIS A 82 2.60 17.51 -6.36
N ASP A 83 2.22 18.09 -7.50
CA ASP A 83 1.92 17.42 -8.76
C ASP A 83 2.92 16.33 -9.18
N ARG A 84 4.20 16.46 -8.81
CA ARG A 84 5.24 15.45 -9.09
C ARG A 84 5.39 14.38 -8.00
N GLY A 85 4.42 14.24 -7.12
CA GLY A 85 4.46 13.40 -5.92
C GLY A 85 5.45 13.88 -4.85
N GLN A 86 6.08 15.04 -5.01
CA GLN A 86 7.03 15.52 -4.01
C GLN A 86 6.29 15.96 -2.76
N VAL A 87 6.65 15.38 -1.61
CA VAL A 87 6.23 15.89 -0.30
C VAL A 87 7.21 16.98 0.09
N HIS A 88 6.73 18.19 0.38
CA HIS A 88 7.64 19.31 0.70
C HIS A 88 7.00 20.36 1.63
N PHE A 89 7.83 21.25 2.18
CA PHE A 89 7.39 22.45 2.88
C PHE A 89 7.54 23.68 1.98
N ARG A 90 6.46 24.45 1.79
CA ARG A 90 6.35 25.45 0.71
C ARG A 90 7.28 26.67 0.86
N THR A 91 7.77 27.00 2.05
CA THR A 91 8.66 28.15 2.28
C THR A 91 10.14 27.88 2.01
N GLY A 92 10.42 26.78 1.31
CA GLY A 92 11.74 26.25 1.05
C GLY A 92 12.09 25.17 2.06
N ASP A 93 12.95 24.24 1.68
CA ASP A 93 13.41 23.09 2.48
C ASP A 93 14.12 23.48 3.80
N GLY A 94 14.05 24.76 4.20
CA GLY A 94 14.65 25.32 5.39
C GLY A 94 13.91 25.02 6.69
N HIS A 95 12.61 24.68 6.66
CA HIS A 95 11.77 24.57 7.86
C HIS A 95 11.73 23.16 8.47
N VAL A 96 12.18 22.15 7.73
CA VAL A 96 12.17 20.75 8.16
C VAL A 96 13.56 20.16 8.00
N SER A 97 14.04 19.48 9.04
CA SER A 97 15.37 18.86 9.06
C SER A 97 15.33 17.42 8.55
N ASP A 98 14.18 16.77 8.66
CA ASP A 98 13.96 15.40 8.19
C ASP A 98 12.52 15.22 7.71
N LEU A 99 12.36 14.63 6.53
CA LEU A 99 11.08 14.36 5.88
C LEU A 99 11.14 12.98 5.24
N SER A 100 10.28 12.08 5.70
CA SER A 100 10.16 10.72 5.15
C SER A 100 8.73 10.41 4.70
N LEU A 101 8.64 9.60 3.66
CA LEU A 101 7.41 8.97 3.19
C LEU A 101 7.57 7.46 3.36
N ASP A 102 6.68 6.82 4.10
CA ASP A 102 6.70 5.38 4.39
C ASP A 102 8.06 4.90 4.92
N GLY A 103 8.67 5.71 5.79
CA GLY A 103 9.98 5.45 6.38
C GLY A 103 11.18 5.65 5.43
N SER A 104 10.96 5.97 4.15
CA SER A 104 12.02 6.27 3.19
C SER A 104 12.46 7.74 3.27
N THR A 105 13.77 7.98 3.41
CA THR A 105 14.40 9.30 3.37
C THR A 105 15.30 9.42 2.13
N PRO A 106 15.34 10.56 1.40
CA PRO A 106 14.54 11.78 1.52
C PRO A 106 13.39 11.83 0.49
N ALA A 107 12.17 12.15 0.95
CA ALA A 107 10.97 12.31 0.10
C ALA A 107 11.04 13.50 -0.90
N ILE A 108 12.16 14.23 -0.93
CA ILE A 108 12.33 15.44 -1.76
C ILE A 108 12.72 15.07 -3.21
N ILE A 109 13.35 13.90 -3.48
CA ILE A 109 13.88 13.59 -4.83
C ILE A 109 13.77 12.12 -5.27
N ALA A 110 13.76 11.12 -4.37
CA ALA A 110 14.01 9.72 -4.76
C ALA A 110 12.77 8.81 -4.87
N ASP A 111 11.74 9.01 -4.05
CA ASP A 111 10.51 8.21 -4.09
C ASP A 111 9.30 9.17 -4.06
N PRO A 112 8.72 9.49 -5.23
CA PRO A 112 7.57 10.37 -5.29
C PRO A 112 6.38 9.69 -4.60
N PHE A 113 5.57 10.50 -3.91
CA PHE A 113 4.24 10.11 -3.44
C PHE A 113 3.48 9.42 -4.57
N ARG A 114 2.98 8.22 -4.28
CA ARG A 114 2.25 7.39 -5.24
C ARG A 114 0.78 7.73 -5.14
N TYR A 115 0.19 8.16 -6.25
CA TYR A 115 -1.24 8.43 -6.33
C TYR A 115 -2.04 7.15 -6.55
N ASP A 116 -1.76 6.14 -5.72
CA ASP A 116 -2.26 4.76 -5.86
C ASP A 116 -3.52 4.48 -5.04
N GLY A 117 -4.00 5.49 -4.29
CA GLY A 117 -5.16 5.35 -3.41
C GLY A 117 -4.91 4.52 -2.15
N LEU A 118 -3.66 4.14 -1.86
CA LEU A 118 -3.29 3.39 -0.67
C LEU A 118 -3.04 4.32 0.53
N SER A 119 -2.67 3.70 1.65
CA SER A 119 -2.31 4.41 2.87
C SER A 119 -0.82 4.73 2.86
N HIS A 120 -0.48 5.97 3.23
CA HIS A 120 0.90 6.42 3.36
C HIS A 120 1.11 7.15 4.69
N GLU A 121 2.30 7.01 5.25
CA GLU A 121 2.75 7.73 6.43
C GLU A 121 3.78 8.79 6.03
N ILE A 122 3.52 10.03 6.45
CA ILE A 122 4.43 11.15 6.27
C ILE A 122 4.93 11.59 7.63
N THR A 123 6.26 11.60 7.79
CA THR A 123 6.91 12.07 9.02
C THR A 123 7.74 13.30 8.71
N ALA A 124 7.60 14.36 9.51
CA ALA A 124 8.38 15.59 9.38
C ALA A 124 8.92 16.06 10.73
N THR A 125 10.21 16.39 10.79
CA THR A 125 10.87 16.97 11.97
C THR A 125 11.21 18.44 11.72
N ILE A 126 10.77 19.35 12.58
CA ILE A 126 10.96 20.79 12.40
C ILE A 126 12.42 21.17 12.63
N LYS A 127 12.98 21.92 11.68
CA LYS A 127 14.37 22.37 11.71
C LYS A 127 14.60 23.44 12.77
N SER A 128 15.86 23.58 13.18
CA SER A 128 16.31 24.58 14.13
C SER A 128 15.92 26.01 13.75
N GLY A 129 15.40 26.77 14.72
CA GLY A 129 14.96 28.16 14.54
C GLY A 129 13.57 28.35 13.93
N PHE A 130 12.81 27.27 13.69
CA PHE A 130 11.48 27.33 13.09
C PHE A 130 10.36 26.90 14.03
N THR A 131 9.16 27.34 13.71
CA THR A 131 7.93 26.99 14.42
C THR A 131 6.80 26.97 13.40
N VAL A 132 6.04 25.87 13.38
CA VAL A 132 4.88 25.71 12.50
C VAL A 132 3.63 25.56 13.36
N SER A 133 2.56 26.26 13.02
CA SER A 133 1.27 26.12 13.70
C SER A 133 0.17 25.88 12.67
N THR A 134 -0.77 25.00 13.02
CA THR A 134 -1.93 24.70 12.17
C THR A 134 -3.18 24.58 13.02
N ASP A 135 -4.29 25.05 12.48
CA ASP A 135 -5.64 24.90 13.01
C ASP A 135 -6.53 24.05 12.10
N LYS A 136 -6.00 23.53 10.98
CA LYS A 136 -6.75 22.78 9.97
C LYS A 136 -5.94 21.65 9.32
N PHE A 137 -6.65 20.67 8.79
CA PHE A 137 -6.07 19.59 7.98
C PHE A 137 -6.89 19.31 6.73
N GLY A 138 -6.19 18.96 5.64
CA GLY A 138 -6.80 18.60 4.35
C GLY A 138 -7.31 19.79 3.52
N ALA A 139 -7.02 21.03 3.96
CA ALA A 139 -7.38 22.25 3.25
C ALA A 139 -6.40 23.39 3.52
N ALA A 140 -6.10 24.22 2.51
CA ALA A 140 -5.44 25.51 2.67
C ALA A 140 -6.27 26.66 2.10
N ALA A 141 -6.49 27.68 2.92
CA ALA A 141 -7.10 28.93 2.51
C ALA A 141 -6.02 29.97 2.17
N ASN A 142 -5.98 30.45 0.92
CA ASN A 142 -5.22 31.63 0.54
C ASN A 142 -6.18 32.81 0.35
N GLY A 143 -6.14 33.80 1.24
CA GLY A 143 -6.97 35.00 1.13
C GLY A 143 -8.48 34.75 1.13
N GLY A 144 -8.93 33.69 1.82
CA GLY A 144 -10.35 33.28 1.86
C GLY A 144 -10.80 32.35 0.71
N LEU A 145 -9.91 32.00 -0.22
CA LEU A 145 -10.18 31.00 -1.26
C LEU A 145 -9.37 29.73 -1.00
N PHE A 146 -10.04 28.59 -0.95
CA PHE A 146 -9.38 27.28 -0.87
C PHE A 146 -8.80 26.93 -2.24
N ARG A 147 -7.48 27.07 -2.40
CA ARG A 147 -6.77 26.77 -3.66
C ARG A 147 -6.12 25.40 -3.68
N TYR A 148 -5.72 24.90 -2.52
CA TYR A 148 -4.98 23.67 -2.37
C TYR A 148 -5.68 22.83 -1.32
N TYR A 149 -6.11 21.64 -1.71
CA TYR A 149 -6.93 20.80 -0.87
C TYR A 149 -6.62 19.33 -1.14
N LEU A 150 -6.77 18.52 -0.11
CA LEU A 150 -6.55 17.09 -0.19
C LEU A 150 -7.82 16.42 -0.71
N SER A 151 -7.71 15.71 -1.84
CA SER A 151 -8.75 14.77 -2.31
C SER A 151 -8.37 13.37 -1.83
N GLY A 152 -8.80 13.02 -0.62
CA GLY A 152 -8.36 11.83 0.11
C GLY A 152 -8.85 11.84 1.55
N ALA A 153 -8.17 11.14 2.45
CA ALA A 153 -8.43 11.20 3.88
C ALA A 153 -7.13 11.46 4.65
N VAL A 154 -7.23 12.27 5.71
CA VAL A 154 -6.25 12.26 6.82
C VAL A 154 -6.89 11.45 7.91
N HIS A 155 -6.23 10.37 8.35
CA HIS A 155 -6.83 9.41 9.28
C HIS A 155 -6.12 9.32 10.62
N ASN A 156 -4.88 9.79 10.73
CA ASN A 156 -4.25 10.03 12.02
C ASN A 156 -3.26 11.20 11.99
N ILE A 157 -3.11 11.86 13.13
CA ILE A 157 -2.10 12.88 13.39
C ILE A 157 -1.44 12.58 14.73
N LYS A 158 -0.11 12.51 14.73
CA LYS A 158 0.67 12.44 15.96
C LYS A 158 1.71 13.55 16.03
N HIS A 159 1.95 14.06 17.23
CA HIS A 159 2.95 15.10 17.51
C HIS A 159 3.80 14.65 18.69
N TYR A 160 5.11 14.75 18.54
CA TYR A 160 6.08 14.37 19.56
C TYR A 160 6.99 15.54 19.92
N ASP A 161 7.41 15.59 21.18
CA ASP A 161 8.47 16.50 21.60
C ASP A 161 9.85 16.02 21.11
N VAL A 162 10.89 16.79 21.47
CA VAL A 162 12.29 16.52 21.07
C VAL A 162 12.86 15.23 21.67
N ASP A 163 12.28 14.74 22.77
CA ASP A 163 12.70 13.52 23.47
C ASP A 163 11.88 12.30 23.00
N GLY A 164 10.95 12.49 22.07
CA GLY A 164 10.06 11.45 21.54
C GLY A 164 8.80 11.21 22.39
N THR A 165 8.47 12.10 23.34
CA THR A 165 7.22 12.01 24.10
C THR A 165 6.05 12.41 23.21
N LEU A 166 5.04 11.54 23.12
CA LEU A 166 3.79 11.82 22.40
C LEU A 166 2.98 12.92 23.11
N LEU A 167 2.81 14.06 22.44
CA LEU A 167 2.08 15.24 22.92
C LEU A 167 0.63 15.28 22.41
N LEU A 168 0.40 14.82 21.18
CA LEU A 168 -0.93 14.72 20.55
C LEU A 168 -1.02 13.40 19.81
N ASP A 169 -2.13 12.69 19.96
CA ASP A 169 -2.55 11.57 19.13
C ASP A 169 -4.03 11.75 18.83
N LEU A 170 -4.34 12.08 17.58
CA LEU A 170 -5.67 12.46 17.14
C LEU A 170 -6.13 11.53 16.02
N PRO A 171 -6.72 10.37 16.38
CA PRO A 171 -7.29 9.47 15.40
C PRO A 171 -8.51 10.13 14.76
N LEU A 172 -8.55 10.14 13.43
CA LEU A 172 -9.65 10.67 12.63
C LEU A 172 -10.48 9.54 12.00
N THR A 173 -10.55 8.41 12.70
CA THR A 173 -11.13 7.15 12.21
C THR A 173 -12.38 6.71 12.98
N ASN A 174 -12.77 7.45 14.03
CA ASN A 174 -13.86 7.02 14.88
C ASN A 174 -15.20 7.48 14.32
N LYS A 175 -15.77 6.67 13.44
CA LYS A 175 -17.10 6.90 12.87
C LYS A 175 -18.18 7.19 13.91
N SER A 176 -18.12 6.54 15.08
CA SER A 176 -19.11 6.74 16.15
C SER A 176 -19.04 8.13 16.82
N GLN A 177 -17.91 8.83 16.69
CA GLN A 177 -17.76 10.22 17.14
C GLN A 177 -18.28 11.23 16.10
N GLY A 178 -18.62 10.79 14.88
CA GLY A 178 -19.21 11.63 13.84
C GLY A 178 -18.32 12.82 13.47
N ALA A 179 -18.91 14.00 13.38
CA ALA A 179 -18.22 15.21 12.94
C ALA A 179 -17.04 15.64 13.83
N THR A 180 -17.00 15.25 15.11
CA THR A 180 -16.01 15.74 16.08
C THR A 180 -15.18 14.58 16.61
N GLN A 181 -13.92 14.51 16.21
CA GLN A 181 -12.96 13.50 16.62
C GLN A 181 -12.15 13.98 17.83
N LEU A 182 -12.06 13.14 18.86
CA LEU A 182 -11.34 13.45 20.10
C LEU A 182 -9.96 12.81 20.10
N ALA A 183 -8.96 13.56 20.57
CA ALA A 183 -7.63 13.02 20.78
C ALA A 183 -7.60 11.94 21.88
N THR A 184 -6.78 10.92 21.67
CA THR A 184 -6.42 9.89 22.67
C THR A 184 -5.33 10.41 23.61
N VAL A 185 -4.44 11.27 23.10
CA VAL A 185 -3.41 12.01 23.85
C VAL A 185 -3.48 13.49 23.48
N GLY A 186 -3.39 14.39 24.47
CA GLY A 186 -3.56 15.84 24.27
C GLY A 186 -5.00 16.31 24.53
N ASN A 187 -5.26 17.60 24.30
CA ASN A 187 -6.54 18.26 24.58
C ASN A 187 -7.15 18.97 23.35
N ILE A 188 -6.74 18.56 22.16
CA ILE A 188 -7.20 19.13 20.88
C ILE A 188 -8.16 18.14 20.23
N SER A 189 -9.29 18.63 19.75
CA SER A 189 -10.23 17.85 18.94
C SER A 189 -10.27 18.39 17.52
N ALA A 190 -10.64 17.56 16.55
CA ALA A 190 -10.91 17.98 15.17
C ALA A 190 -12.42 17.93 14.89
N THR A 191 -12.96 18.96 14.26
CA THR A 191 -14.35 19.00 13.79
C THR A 191 -14.38 19.15 12.28
N MET A 192 -15.09 18.26 11.58
CA MET A 192 -15.27 18.34 10.14
C MET A 192 -16.31 19.39 9.78
N LEU A 193 -15.95 20.35 8.93
CA LEU A 193 -16.93 21.27 8.35
C LEU A 193 -17.81 20.58 7.32
N ASN A 194 -19.10 20.96 7.27
CA ASN A 194 -20.11 20.40 6.37
C ASN A 194 -20.19 18.86 6.42
N TYR A 195 -20.05 18.31 7.63
CA TYR A 195 -20.16 16.88 7.88
C TYR A 195 -21.52 16.31 7.45
N THR A 196 -21.48 15.18 6.76
CA THR A 196 -22.60 14.26 6.54
C THR A 196 -22.14 12.85 6.87
N GLU A 197 -23.05 11.92 7.18
CA GLU A 197 -22.64 10.53 7.48
C GLU A 197 -21.96 9.83 6.29
N ASP A 198 -22.25 10.28 5.07
CA ASP A 198 -21.75 9.70 3.82
C ASP A 198 -20.25 9.92 3.58
N VAL A 199 -19.60 10.80 4.34
CA VAL A 199 -18.14 10.99 4.26
C VAL A 199 -17.36 9.77 4.73
N TRP A 200 -17.99 8.91 5.55
CA TRP A 200 -17.32 7.77 6.14
C TRP A 200 -17.18 6.63 5.16
N GLU A 201 -15.94 6.35 4.83
CA GLU A 201 -15.54 5.21 4.02
C GLU A 201 -14.90 4.15 4.91
N LYS A 202 -15.31 2.90 4.71
CA LYS A 202 -14.67 1.78 5.38
C LYS A 202 -13.39 1.48 4.62
N LEU A 203 -12.24 1.58 5.29
CA LEU A 203 -10.99 1.14 4.69
C LEU A 203 -11.11 -0.34 4.32
N PRO A 204 -10.54 -0.75 3.17
CA PRO A 204 -10.28 -2.16 2.93
C PRO A 204 -9.56 -2.68 4.17
N ARG A 205 -10.07 -3.76 4.75
CA ARG A 205 -9.42 -4.36 5.90
C ARG A 205 -8.02 -4.75 5.45
N LEU A 206 -7.01 -4.02 5.90
CA LEU A 206 -5.62 -4.43 5.79
C LEU A 206 -5.50 -5.63 6.75
N THR A 207 -5.83 -6.82 6.28
CA THR A 207 -5.35 -8.03 6.94
C THR A 207 -3.84 -8.06 6.71
N ASP A 208 -3.05 -8.47 7.70
CA ASP A 208 -1.64 -8.78 7.47
C ASP A 208 -1.54 -9.63 6.21
N VAL A 209 -0.91 -9.10 5.17
CA VAL A 209 -0.74 -9.84 3.93
C VAL A 209 0.57 -10.57 4.05
N TYR A 210 0.46 -11.87 4.21
CA TYR A 210 1.59 -12.77 4.10
C TYR A 210 1.73 -13.20 2.66
N GLY A 211 2.95 -13.29 2.16
CA GLY A 211 3.25 -13.94 0.90
C GLY A 211 4.33 -14.97 1.11
N ALA A 212 4.25 -16.08 0.38
CA ALA A 212 5.30 -17.07 0.43
C ALA A 212 6.41 -16.70 -0.56
N ARG A 213 7.61 -16.42 -0.05
CA ARG A 213 8.80 -16.27 -0.91
C ARG A 213 9.35 -17.64 -1.22
N THR A 214 9.03 -18.14 -2.41
CA THR A 214 9.52 -19.44 -2.86
C THR A 214 10.85 -19.26 -3.59
N ASP A 215 11.74 -20.24 -3.48
CA ASP A 215 13.02 -20.22 -4.21
C ASP A 215 12.88 -20.58 -5.71
N GLY A 216 11.69 -21.02 -6.13
CA GLY A 216 11.33 -21.45 -7.49
C GLY A 216 12.13 -22.65 -8.03
N ILE A 217 12.96 -23.28 -7.19
CA ILE A 217 13.79 -24.45 -7.53
C ILE A 217 13.31 -25.67 -6.74
N MET A 218 13.27 -25.56 -5.41
CA MET A 218 12.77 -26.57 -4.50
C MET A 218 11.38 -26.23 -3.98
N GLN A 219 11.03 -24.94 -3.93
CA GLN A 219 9.78 -24.41 -3.44
C GLN A 219 9.03 -23.70 -4.57
N TYR A 220 7.84 -24.20 -4.86
CA TYR A 220 6.93 -23.68 -5.86
C TYR A 220 5.53 -24.22 -5.59
N TRP A 221 4.53 -23.67 -6.27
CA TRP A 221 3.15 -24.14 -6.14
C TRP A 221 2.82 -25.15 -7.23
N GLU A 222 2.38 -26.34 -6.83
CA GLU A 222 1.81 -27.36 -7.73
C GLU A 222 0.29 -27.34 -7.60
N LEU A 223 -0.39 -27.22 -8.73
CA LEU A 223 -1.85 -27.30 -8.76
C LEU A 223 -2.31 -28.74 -8.55
N SER A 224 -3.42 -28.94 -7.81
CA SER A 224 -3.94 -30.28 -7.52
C SER A 224 -4.29 -31.06 -8.79
N GLU A 225 -4.67 -30.34 -9.85
CA GLU A 225 -4.83 -30.86 -11.22
C GLU A 225 -4.41 -29.77 -12.23
N PRO A 226 -3.90 -30.13 -13.43
CA PRO A 226 -3.59 -29.14 -14.46
C PRO A 226 -4.86 -28.42 -14.95
N ILE A 227 -4.84 -27.08 -14.97
CA ILE A 227 -5.95 -26.28 -15.51
C ILE A 227 -5.77 -26.11 -17.02
N PRO A 228 -6.74 -26.52 -17.87
CA PRO A 228 -6.68 -26.22 -19.30
C PRO A 228 -6.71 -24.71 -19.56
N ALA A 229 -5.78 -24.24 -20.38
CA ALA A 229 -5.68 -22.86 -20.84
C ALA A 229 -5.68 -22.84 -22.38
N PRO A 230 -6.87 -22.96 -23.02
CA PRO A 230 -6.98 -22.83 -24.46
C PRO A 230 -6.59 -21.42 -24.96
N ILE A 231 -6.41 -21.27 -26.27
CA ILE A 231 -6.22 -19.96 -26.91
C ILE A 231 -7.36 -19.01 -26.50
N GLY A 232 -6.99 -17.79 -26.10
CA GLY A 232 -7.86 -16.75 -25.58
C GLY A 232 -7.93 -16.69 -24.05
N THR A 233 -7.40 -17.70 -23.34
CA THR A 233 -7.36 -17.70 -21.87
C THR A 233 -6.58 -16.52 -21.34
N LEU A 234 -7.10 -15.84 -20.33
CA LEU A 234 -6.44 -14.80 -19.56
C LEU A 234 -5.92 -15.39 -18.25
N ILE A 235 -4.65 -15.15 -17.92
CA ILE A 235 -4.04 -15.51 -16.65
C ILE A 235 -3.61 -14.22 -15.98
N GLU A 236 -4.00 -14.01 -14.73
CA GLU A 236 -3.65 -12.85 -13.92
C GLU A 236 -2.86 -13.33 -12.68
N LEU A 237 -1.76 -12.67 -12.40
CA LEU A 237 -0.89 -12.92 -11.26
C LEU A 237 -0.67 -11.63 -10.51
N GLN A 238 -0.85 -11.65 -9.19
CA GLN A 238 -0.40 -10.54 -8.34
C GLN A 238 0.93 -10.89 -7.70
N THR A 239 1.85 -9.93 -7.72
CA THR A 239 3.23 -10.13 -7.28
C THR A 239 3.68 -9.03 -6.36
N TYR A 240 4.63 -9.34 -5.46
CA TYR A 240 5.22 -8.37 -4.55
C TYR A 240 6.73 -8.56 -4.41
N GLY A 241 7.45 -7.43 -4.33
CA GLY A 241 8.87 -7.39 -3.97
C GLY A 241 9.75 -8.17 -4.94
N ILE A 242 9.53 -7.98 -6.25
CA ILE A 242 10.35 -8.55 -7.31
C ILE A 242 11.52 -7.62 -7.59
N THR A 243 12.65 -7.88 -6.96
CA THR A 243 13.81 -6.97 -6.97
C THR A 243 14.90 -7.34 -7.97
N SER A 244 14.90 -8.59 -8.47
CA SER A 244 15.93 -9.07 -9.39
C SER A 244 15.40 -9.21 -10.82
N LYS A 245 16.29 -8.89 -11.76
CA LYS A 245 16.06 -8.96 -13.21
C LYS A 245 16.35 -10.34 -13.79
N SER A 246 16.51 -11.35 -12.94
CA SER A 246 16.86 -12.70 -13.38
C SER A 246 15.67 -13.36 -14.08
N TYR A 247 15.95 -14.21 -15.08
CA TYR A 247 14.94 -15.00 -15.82
C TYR A 247 14.05 -15.77 -14.84
N GLY A 248 12.86 -15.25 -14.55
CA GLY A 248 11.89 -15.87 -13.65
C GLY A 248 10.83 -16.60 -14.44
N ALA A 249 10.82 -17.93 -14.38
CA ALA A 249 9.70 -18.72 -14.86
C ALA A 249 8.55 -18.61 -13.86
N VAL A 250 7.35 -18.40 -14.37
CA VAL A 250 6.17 -18.10 -13.55
C VAL A 250 5.12 -19.17 -13.66
N LEU A 251 5.00 -19.78 -14.83
CA LEU A 251 4.02 -20.82 -15.08
C LEU A 251 4.70 -21.91 -15.89
N SER A 252 4.56 -23.16 -15.46
CA SER A 252 4.98 -24.32 -16.25
C SER A 252 3.79 -25.23 -16.55
N ALA A 253 3.74 -25.67 -17.80
CA ALA A 253 2.75 -26.59 -18.34
C ALA A 253 3.22 -28.04 -18.19
N SER A 254 2.27 -28.94 -17.96
CA SER A 254 2.54 -30.39 -17.86
C SER A 254 3.16 -31.01 -19.13
N GLY A 255 3.16 -30.29 -20.27
CA GLY A 255 3.78 -30.68 -21.54
C GLY A 255 5.11 -30.01 -21.89
N GLY A 256 5.73 -29.27 -20.96
CA GLY A 256 7.06 -28.66 -21.15
C GLY A 256 7.08 -27.23 -21.71
N GLY A 257 5.96 -26.53 -21.68
CA GLY A 257 5.90 -25.09 -22.00
C GLY A 257 6.02 -24.24 -20.73
N THR A 258 6.85 -23.20 -20.76
CA THR A 258 7.05 -22.28 -19.63
C THR A 258 6.70 -20.85 -20.05
N ALA A 259 5.97 -20.11 -19.21
CA ALA A 259 5.80 -18.66 -19.32
C ALA A 259 6.71 -17.97 -18.29
N SER A 260 7.37 -16.90 -18.71
CA SER A 260 8.34 -16.15 -17.90
C SER A 260 7.91 -14.70 -17.69
N PHE A 261 8.43 -14.02 -16.66
CA PHE A 261 8.33 -12.57 -16.54
C PHE A 261 9.10 -11.87 -17.66
N PRO A 262 8.63 -10.70 -18.12
CA PRO A 262 9.43 -9.85 -19.00
C PRO A 262 10.68 -9.31 -18.28
N ASP A 263 11.83 -9.31 -18.98
CA ASP A 263 13.09 -8.72 -18.48
C ASP A 263 13.29 -7.26 -18.93
N THR A 264 14.29 -6.57 -18.38
CA THR A 264 14.58 -5.15 -18.71
C THR A 264 15.31 -4.94 -20.04
N GLU A 265 15.72 -5.97 -20.77
CA GLU A 265 16.43 -5.79 -22.05
C GLU A 265 15.46 -5.59 -23.22
N GLY A 266 14.16 -5.39 -22.93
CA GLY A 266 13.15 -5.45 -23.98
C GLY A 266 13.10 -6.83 -24.61
N GLY A 267 13.55 -7.85 -23.86
CA GLY A 267 13.49 -9.23 -24.27
C GLY A 267 12.03 -9.59 -24.44
N ASN A 268 11.57 -9.48 -25.69
CA ASN A 268 10.35 -10.06 -26.21
C ASN A 268 10.46 -11.59 -26.21
N THR A 269 10.98 -12.18 -25.13
CA THR A 269 11.21 -13.61 -24.99
C THR A 269 9.96 -14.23 -24.38
N LEU A 270 8.91 -14.20 -25.19
CA LEU A 270 8.32 -15.43 -25.72
C LEU A 270 9.43 -16.47 -26.00
N ALA A 271 9.97 -17.15 -24.98
CA ALA A 271 11.09 -18.08 -25.18
C ALA A 271 10.73 -19.51 -24.78
N TYR A 272 9.84 -20.07 -25.59
CA TYR A 272 10.09 -21.30 -26.36
C TYR A 272 11.28 -22.15 -25.91
N ARG A 273 11.01 -23.30 -25.28
CA ARG A 273 11.87 -24.49 -25.43
C ARG A 273 11.04 -25.78 -25.46
N ARG A 274 10.86 -26.31 -26.69
CA ARG A 274 10.43 -27.68 -27.06
C ARG A 274 9.06 -28.14 -26.53
N GLY A 275 8.03 -28.05 -27.38
CA GLY A 275 6.83 -28.94 -27.28
C GLY A 275 5.48 -28.29 -27.55
N GLY A 276 5.31 -27.00 -27.23
CA GLY A 276 4.08 -26.24 -27.45
C GLY A 276 4.27 -24.79 -27.03
N GLN A 277 3.76 -23.83 -27.81
CA GLN A 277 4.01 -22.40 -27.64
C GLN A 277 2.94 -21.74 -26.77
N ILE A 278 3.35 -21.01 -25.74
CA ILE A 278 2.54 -19.97 -25.11
C ILE A 278 2.85 -18.68 -25.86
N SER A 279 2.16 -18.39 -26.96
CA SER A 279 2.13 -16.99 -27.43
C SER A 279 1.25 -16.24 -26.44
N ALA A 280 1.74 -15.16 -25.83
CA ALA A 280 0.91 -14.36 -24.95
C ALA A 280 1.07 -12.86 -25.18
N GLN A 281 -0.05 -12.14 -25.09
CA GLN A 281 -0.02 -10.70 -24.84
C GLN A 281 0.17 -10.49 -23.34
N ILE A 282 1.06 -9.57 -22.97
CA ILE A 282 1.37 -9.28 -21.57
C ILE A 282 0.90 -7.86 -21.26
N SER A 283 0.29 -7.67 -20.10
CA SER A 283 0.08 -6.35 -19.50
C SER A 283 0.56 -6.34 -18.06
N VAL A 284 0.99 -5.16 -17.59
CA VAL A 284 1.40 -4.91 -16.21
C VAL A 284 0.60 -3.72 -15.72
N ASP A 285 -0.11 -3.90 -14.60
CA ASP A 285 -0.97 -2.88 -13.99
C ASP A 285 -1.94 -2.24 -15.00
N ASP A 286 -2.55 -3.09 -15.84
CA ASP A 286 -3.46 -2.74 -16.92
C ASP A 286 -2.87 -1.90 -18.07
N GLY A 287 -1.60 -1.50 -17.99
CA GLY A 287 -0.81 -1.00 -19.10
C GLY A 287 -0.36 -2.13 -20.02
N ALA A 288 -0.49 -1.97 -21.34
CA ALA A 288 0.12 -2.91 -22.28
C ALA A 288 1.63 -3.02 -21.96
N PHE A 289 2.15 -4.24 -21.90
CA PHE A 289 3.59 -4.41 -21.74
C PHE A 289 4.27 -3.97 -23.03
N GLU A 290 4.79 -2.75 -23.04
CA GLU A 290 5.73 -2.28 -24.04
C GLU A 290 7.14 -2.59 -23.54
N ILE A 291 8.07 -2.87 -24.45
CA ILE A 291 9.52 -3.00 -24.14
C ILE A 291 10.02 -1.80 -23.30
N THR A 292 9.31 -0.68 -23.39
CA THR A 292 9.49 0.50 -22.55
C THR A 292 8.10 1.08 -22.29
N PRO A 293 7.58 1.06 -21.04
CA PRO A 293 8.31 0.85 -19.79
C PRO A 293 8.41 -0.62 -19.36
N ALA A 294 9.59 -1.00 -18.85
CA ALA A 294 9.84 -2.33 -18.29
C ALA A 294 8.98 -2.58 -17.03
N TYR A 295 8.83 -3.85 -16.66
CA TYR A 295 8.19 -4.25 -15.40
C TYR A 295 8.81 -3.45 -14.23
N PRO A 296 7.99 -2.94 -13.28
CA PRO A 296 8.47 -2.20 -12.12
C PRO A 296 9.13 -3.18 -11.13
N PHE A 297 10.43 -3.40 -11.32
CA PHE A 297 11.26 -4.19 -10.42
C PHE A 297 11.51 -3.41 -9.11
N ASP A 298 10.51 -3.36 -8.25
CA ASP A 298 10.57 -2.69 -6.97
C ASP A 298 10.44 -3.68 -5.78
N ALA A 299 10.82 -3.20 -4.59
CA ALA A 299 10.82 -4.01 -3.38
C ALA A 299 9.49 -3.96 -2.61
N VAL A 300 8.57 -3.05 -2.99
CA VAL A 300 7.49 -2.57 -2.12
C VAL A 300 6.13 -2.45 -2.82
N GLY A 301 6.08 -2.60 -4.14
CA GLY A 301 4.86 -2.52 -4.94
C GLY A 301 4.19 -3.88 -5.10
N VAL A 302 2.85 -3.85 -5.09
CA VAL A 302 2.03 -4.95 -5.60
C VAL A 302 1.74 -4.65 -7.06
N HIS A 303 2.07 -5.60 -7.93
CA HIS A 303 1.84 -5.47 -9.38
C HIS A 303 0.98 -6.61 -9.88
N THR A 304 0.12 -6.31 -10.85
CA THR A 304 -0.69 -7.31 -11.55
C THR A 304 -0.10 -7.56 -12.92
N VAL A 305 0.32 -8.79 -13.19
CA VAL A 305 0.77 -9.23 -14.51
C VAL A 305 -0.28 -10.11 -15.15
N LYS A 306 -0.65 -9.78 -16.37
CA LYS A 306 -1.64 -10.54 -17.14
C LYS A 306 -1.00 -11.16 -18.37
N TYR A 307 -1.39 -12.38 -18.68
CA TYR A 307 -1.00 -13.13 -19.87
C TYR A 307 -2.25 -13.55 -20.62
N GLN A 308 -2.37 -13.23 -21.90
CA GLN A 308 -3.43 -13.77 -22.75
C GLN A 308 -2.88 -14.81 -23.73
N ILE A 309 -3.29 -16.07 -23.61
CA ILE A 309 -2.87 -17.15 -24.51
C ILE A 309 -3.34 -16.89 -25.95
N THR A 310 -2.46 -16.95 -26.94
CA THR A 310 -2.74 -16.62 -28.35
C THR A 310 -2.22 -17.66 -29.36
N GLY A 311 -1.35 -18.58 -28.95
CA GLY A 311 -0.56 -19.41 -29.88
C GLY A 311 -0.99 -20.87 -29.97
N ALA A 312 -1.13 -21.53 -28.82
CA ALA A 312 -1.57 -22.91 -28.73
C ALA A 312 -2.32 -23.15 -27.42
N ASN A 313 -3.20 -24.15 -27.42
CA ASN A 313 -3.81 -24.63 -26.18
C ASN A 313 -2.72 -25.24 -25.29
N MET A 314 -2.79 -24.95 -24.00
CA MET A 314 -1.88 -25.49 -22.99
C MET A 314 -2.65 -25.88 -21.73
N SER A 315 -1.93 -26.32 -20.71
CA SER A 315 -2.45 -26.44 -19.35
C SER A 315 -1.46 -25.80 -18.38
N VAL A 316 -1.93 -25.18 -17.31
CA VAL A 316 -1.08 -24.69 -16.22
C VAL A 316 -1.03 -25.77 -15.15
N HIS A 317 0.17 -26.13 -14.68
CA HIS A 317 0.32 -27.13 -13.63
C HIS A 317 1.17 -26.63 -12.46
N TYR A 318 2.22 -25.85 -12.74
CA TYR A 318 3.09 -25.29 -11.71
C TYR A 318 3.10 -23.77 -11.79
N ILE A 319 3.14 -23.12 -10.63
CA ILE A 319 3.27 -21.67 -10.49
C ILE A 319 4.57 -21.37 -9.73
N ASN A 320 5.31 -20.38 -10.23
CA ASN A 320 6.67 -20.00 -9.84
C ASN A 320 7.70 -21.12 -9.98
N ALA A 321 7.67 -21.87 -11.10
CA ALA A 321 8.65 -22.92 -11.36
C ALA A 321 8.96 -23.09 -12.85
N ASP A 322 10.20 -23.47 -13.16
CA ASP A 322 10.62 -24.03 -14.45
C ASP A 322 10.93 -25.53 -14.32
N VAL A 323 9.90 -26.33 -14.03
CA VAL A 323 10.05 -27.80 -14.05
C VAL A 323 10.10 -28.27 -15.50
N PRO A 324 11.12 -29.04 -15.95
CA PRO A 324 12.14 -29.75 -15.17
C PRO A 324 13.54 -29.08 -15.11
N ASN A 325 13.71 -27.88 -15.68
CA ASN A 325 15.04 -27.32 -15.90
C ASN A 325 15.67 -26.66 -14.67
N ASN A 326 14.90 -26.34 -13.62
CA ASN A 326 15.37 -25.78 -12.34
C ASN A 326 16.34 -24.58 -12.47
N ARG A 327 16.25 -23.82 -13.57
CA ARG A 327 17.20 -22.74 -13.89
C ARG A 327 16.65 -21.35 -13.65
N TRP A 328 15.32 -21.22 -13.64
CA TRP A 328 14.62 -19.94 -13.68
C TRP A 328 13.61 -19.88 -12.56
N TYR A 329 13.72 -18.86 -11.72
CA TYR A 329 12.86 -18.66 -10.55
C TYR A 329 12.59 -17.17 -10.37
N LEU A 330 11.41 -16.85 -9.84
CA LEU A 330 11.07 -15.48 -9.48
C LEU A 330 11.59 -15.17 -8.08
N SER A 331 12.46 -14.15 -7.97
CA SER A 331 12.76 -13.56 -6.68
C SER A 331 11.58 -12.68 -6.27
N GLY A 332 10.65 -13.17 -5.44
CA GLY A 332 9.45 -12.42 -5.08
C GLY A 332 8.41 -13.27 -4.37
N ALA A 333 7.31 -12.65 -3.97
CA ALA A 333 6.12 -13.36 -3.52
C ALA A 333 5.02 -13.28 -4.58
N LEU A 334 4.31 -14.38 -4.79
CA LEU A 334 3.04 -14.39 -5.53
C LEU A 334 1.90 -14.31 -4.52
N LEU A 335 0.97 -13.40 -4.76
CA LEU A 335 -0.16 -13.13 -3.84
C LEU A 335 -1.43 -13.80 -4.31
N SER A 336 -1.61 -13.95 -5.62
CA SER A 336 -2.77 -14.61 -6.18
C SER A 336 -2.48 -15.17 -7.56
N PHE A 337 -3.25 -16.20 -7.91
CA PHE A 337 -3.32 -16.77 -9.25
C PHE A 337 -4.78 -16.78 -9.69
N LYS A 338 -5.03 -16.26 -10.89
CA LYS A 338 -6.35 -16.30 -11.51
C LYS A 338 -6.23 -16.68 -12.97
N LEU A 339 -7.14 -17.54 -13.43
CA LEU A 339 -7.23 -17.97 -14.82
C LEU A 339 -8.68 -17.86 -15.27
N THR A 340 -8.91 -17.21 -16.41
CA THR A 340 -10.24 -17.08 -17.04
C THR A 340 -10.17 -17.61 -18.47
N THR A 341 -10.88 -18.69 -18.75
CA THR A 341 -10.96 -19.29 -20.09
C THR A 341 -11.90 -18.50 -21.00
N PRO A 342 -11.83 -18.69 -22.34
CA PRO A 342 -12.69 -17.98 -23.30
C PRO A 342 -14.19 -18.24 -23.13
N ASP A 343 -14.57 -19.38 -22.55
CA ASP A 343 -15.97 -19.72 -22.24
C ASP A 343 -16.46 -19.09 -20.93
N GLY A 344 -15.60 -18.36 -20.21
CA GLY A 344 -15.92 -17.66 -18.97
C GLY A 344 -15.69 -18.49 -17.71
N THR A 345 -15.14 -19.71 -17.80
CA THR A 345 -14.74 -20.48 -16.60
C THR A 345 -13.59 -19.76 -15.88
N VAL A 346 -13.72 -19.60 -14.57
CA VAL A 346 -12.74 -18.91 -13.73
C VAL A 346 -12.18 -19.86 -12.69
N TYR A 347 -10.87 -19.82 -12.51
CA TYR A 347 -10.16 -20.41 -11.38
C TYR A 347 -9.43 -19.30 -10.64
N GLU A 348 -9.56 -19.25 -9.33
CA GLU A 348 -8.94 -18.21 -8.50
C GLU A 348 -8.43 -18.82 -7.21
N ILE A 349 -7.15 -18.58 -6.90
CA ILE A 349 -6.46 -19.11 -5.73
C ILE A 349 -5.70 -17.96 -5.06
N PRO A 350 -6.08 -17.54 -3.84
CA PRO A 350 -5.25 -16.67 -3.03
C PRO A 350 -4.01 -17.44 -2.57
N LEU A 351 -2.83 -16.87 -2.71
CA LEU A 351 -1.56 -17.47 -2.30
C LEU A 351 -0.98 -16.79 -1.04
N THR A 352 -1.86 -16.16 -0.25
CA THR A 352 -1.52 -15.33 0.92
C THR A 352 -2.04 -15.89 2.24
N ASN A 353 -2.78 -17.01 2.23
CA ASN A 353 -3.40 -17.55 3.43
C ASN A 353 -2.41 -18.40 4.21
N ARG A 354 -1.61 -17.74 5.05
CA ARG A 354 -0.65 -18.38 5.95
C ARG A 354 -1.28 -19.45 6.85
N GLU A 355 -2.52 -19.28 7.29
CA GLU A 355 -3.21 -20.25 8.17
C GLU A 355 -3.51 -21.58 7.47
N GLN A 356 -3.68 -21.56 6.14
CA GLN A 356 -3.84 -22.76 5.32
C GLN A 356 -2.51 -23.52 5.09
N GLY A 357 -1.37 -22.90 5.41
CA GLY A 357 -0.06 -23.54 5.34
C GLY A 357 0.31 -23.94 3.92
N ALA A 358 0.72 -25.21 3.73
CA ALA A 358 1.24 -25.70 2.46
C ALA A 358 0.21 -25.72 1.33
N THR A 359 -1.08 -25.86 1.61
CA THR A 359 -2.12 -25.99 0.58
C THR A 359 -3.07 -24.81 0.65
N GLN A 360 -3.07 -24.00 -0.41
CA GLN A 360 -3.96 -22.86 -0.57
C GLN A 360 -5.22 -23.30 -1.32
N LEU A 361 -6.38 -23.02 -0.73
CA LEU A 361 -7.67 -23.41 -1.29
C LEU A 361 -8.17 -22.39 -2.31
N ALA A 362 -8.77 -22.87 -3.40
CA ALA A 362 -9.43 -22.01 -4.37
C ALA A 362 -10.58 -21.20 -3.75
N THR A 363 -10.70 -19.94 -4.14
CA THR A 363 -11.89 -19.11 -3.90
C THR A 363 -12.93 -19.28 -5.01
N VAL A 364 -12.47 -19.62 -6.22
CA VAL A 364 -13.32 -19.94 -7.39
C VAL A 364 -12.73 -21.15 -8.12
N GLY A 365 -13.59 -22.13 -8.44
CA GLY A 365 -13.18 -23.42 -8.99
C GLY A 365 -12.89 -24.46 -7.91
N ASP A 366 -12.38 -25.62 -8.30
CA ASP A 366 -12.12 -26.79 -7.45
C ASP A 366 -10.64 -27.23 -7.43
N ILE A 367 -9.75 -26.44 -8.06
CA ILE A 367 -8.31 -26.72 -8.16
C ILE A 367 -7.54 -25.89 -7.13
N ASN A 368 -6.86 -26.57 -6.22
CA ASN A 368 -6.06 -25.94 -5.16
C ASN A 368 -4.58 -25.84 -5.55
N ALA A 369 -3.79 -25.07 -4.81
CA ALA A 369 -2.34 -24.99 -4.99
C ALA A 369 -1.61 -25.54 -3.75
N THR A 370 -0.68 -26.46 -3.92
CA THR A 370 0.15 -27.00 -2.82
C THR A 370 1.61 -26.64 -3.03
N MET A 371 2.24 -26.07 -2.00
CA MET A 371 3.65 -25.73 -2.03
C MET A 371 4.51 -26.98 -1.86
N ILE A 372 5.37 -27.23 -2.84
CA ILE A 372 6.38 -28.28 -2.79
C ILE A 372 7.51 -27.88 -1.86
N ASN A 373 7.97 -28.82 -1.03
CA ASN A 373 8.97 -28.61 0.03
C ASN A 373 8.63 -27.43 0.96
N PHE A 374 7.36 -27.32 1.34
CA PHE A 374 6.87 -26.32 2.27
C PHE A 374 7.65 -26.32 3.60
N SER A 375 8.04 -25.13 4.04
CA SER A 375 8.44 -24.85 5.42
C SER A 375 7.66 -23.63 5.91
N THR A 376 7.47 -23.49 7.22
CA THR A 376 6.76 -22.32 7.78
C THR A 376 7.52 -21.00 7.56
N ASP A 377 8.82 -21.08 7.30
CA ASP A 377 9.71 -19.93 7.15
C ASP A 377 9.59 -19.25 5.78
N VAL A 378 8.86 -19.86 4.83
CA VAL A 378 8.58 -19.24 3.52
C VAL A 378 7.65 -18.04 3.64
N TRP A 379 6.85 -17.97 4.71
CA TRP A 379 5.87 -16.91 4.90
C TRP A 379 6.52 -15.65 5.43
N GLU A 380 6.46 -14.60 4.62
CA GLU A 380 6.89 -13.26 4.98
C GLU A 380 5.68 -12.35 5.14
N GLN A 381 5.65 -11.54 6.20
CA GLN A 381 4.69 -10.44 6.29
C GLN A 381 5.15 -9.35 5.32
N LEU A 382 4.38 -9.13 4.26
CA LEU A 382 4.77 -8.22 3.18
C LEU A 382 4.44 -6.77 3.54
N TYR A 383 3.27 -6.57 4.12
CA TYR A 383 2.87 -5.30 4.72
C TYR A 383 1.92 -5.57 5.90
N SER A 384 2.10 -4.78 6.95
CA SER A 384 1.22 -4.77 8.12
C SER A 384 0.18 -3.69 7.96
N ALA A 385 -1.02 -3.91 8.49
CA ALA A 385 -1.88 -2.79 8.87
C ALA A 385 -1.15 -2.01 9.98
N SER A 386 -0.62 -0.84 9.68
CA SER A 386 -0.10 0.07 10.69
C SER A 386 -1.21 0.74 11.49
#